data_AF-U1P9N6-F1
#
_entry.id   AF-U1P9N6-F1
#
_cell.length_a   1.000
_cell.length_b   1.000
_cell.length_c   1.000
_cell.angle_alpha   90.00
_cell.angle_beta   90.00
_cell.angle_gamma   90.00
#
_symmetry.space_group_name_H-M   'P 1'
#
loop_
_entity.id
_entity.type
_entity.pdbx_description
1 polymer ?
#
loop_
_entity_poly.entity_id
_entity_poly.type
_entity_poly.pdbx_seq_one_letter_code
_entity_poly.pdbx_strand_id
1 'polypeptide(L)'
;MFYLQEYVAKPDRDVRVLAVDGEPVAAMTRTADHWLTNAAQGAETAPFALDSEAQALVRAASDAVGGGLLGVDLMETADGYTVHEVNHTVEFKALDQATDVDVSARVVDWLETRAEVAA
;
A
#
# COMPACT_ATOMS: atom_id res chain seq x y z
N MET A 1 0.91 -24.54 -13.71
CA MET A 1 1.85 -23.63 -13.03
C MET A 1 1.21 -23.26 -11.71
N PHE A 2 1.93 -23.44 -10.60
CA PHE A 2 1.43 -23.14 -9.26
C PHE A 2 2.36 -22.10 -8.63
N TYR A 3 1.78 -21.07 -8.01
CA TYR A 3 2.50 -20.13 -7.16
C TYR A 3 2.25 -20.55 -5.71
N LEU A 4 3.31 -20.91 -5.00
CA LEU A 4 3.24 -21.30 -3.59
C LEU A 4 4.03 -20.27 -2.77
N GLN A 5 3.48 -19.91 -1.61
CA GLN A 5 4.12 -18.98 -0.68
C GLN A 5 4.03 -19.55 0.74
N GLU A 6 5.01 -19.19 1.57
CA GLU A 6 4.95 -19.38 3.02
C GLU A 6 3.69 -18.73 3.61
N TYR A 7 3.12 -19.38 4.62
CA TYR A 7 2.09 -18.77 5.44
C TYR A 7 2.71 -17.81 6.46
N VAL A 8 2.39 -16.52 6.35
CA VAL A 8 2.84 -15.49 7.28
C VAL A 8 1.80 -15.32 8.39
N ALA A 9 2.20 -15.58 9.63
CA ALA A 9 1.39 -15.37 10.83
C ALA A 9 1.32 -13.89 11.19
N LYS A 10 0.44 -13.15 10.52
CA LYS A 10 0.18 -11.72 10.73
C LYS A 10 -0.83 -11.49 11.87
N PRO A 11 -0.86 -10.29 12.50
CA PRO A 11 -1.79 -9.98 13.59
C PRO A 11 -3.21 -9.65 13.07
N ASP A 12 -3.78 -10.58 12.29
CA ASP A 12 -5.11 -10.50 11.67
C ASP A 12 -5.38 -9.26 10.81
N ARG A 13 -4.29 -8.59 10.38
CA ARG A 13 -4.31 -7.44 9.50
C ARG A 13 -3.15 -7.44 8.53
N ASP A 14 -3.30 -6.72 7.44
CA ASP A 14 -2.18 -6.28 6.60
C ASP A 14 -2.14 -4.74 6.53
N VAL A 15 -1.13 -4.20 5.85
CA VAL A 15 -0.98 -2.77 5.60
C VAL A 15 -1.05 -2.52 4.10
N ARG A 16 -1.96 -1.64 3.69
CA ARG A 16 -2.09 -1.11 2.32
C ARG A 16 -1.45 0.26 2.29
N VAL A 17 -0.44 0.44 1.43
CA VAL A 17 0.21 1.74 1.19
C VAL A 17 -0.08 2.18 -0.23
N LEU A 18 -0.61 3.38 -0.42
CA LEU A 18 -0.59 4.03 -1.72
C LEU A 18 0.69 4.85 -1.84
N ALA A 19 1.44 4.66 -2.92
CA ALA A 19 2.66 5.40 -3.19
C ALA A 19 2.70 5.94 -4.63
N VAL A 20 3.37 7.07 -4.79
CA VAL A 20 3.70 7.67 -6.09
C VAL A 20 5.22 7.70 -6.25
N ASP A 21 5.75 6.98 -7.23
CA ASP A 21 7.20 6.84 -7.47
C ASP A 21 7.99 6.49 -6.18
N GLY A 22 7.47 5.55 -5.41
CA GLY A 22 8.08 5.09 -4.16
C GLY A 22 7.90 6.01 -2.96
N GLU A 23 7.22 7.14 -3.11
CA GLU A 23 6.87 8.04 -2.01
C GLU A 23 5.46 7.71 -1.47
N PRO A 24 5.32 7.29 -0.19
CA PRO A 24 4.01 7.02 0.39
C PRO A 24 3.11 8.26 0.42
N VAL A 25 1.88 8.11 -0.07
CA VAL A 25 0.82 9.12 0.00
C VAL A 25 -0.02 8.94 1.26
N ALA A 26 -0.46 7.70 1.50
CA ALA A 26 -1.27 7.32 2.65
C ALA A 26 -1.14 5.81 2.90
N ALA A 27 -1.39 5.39 4.14
CA ALA A 27 -1.41 3.98 4.51
C ALA A 27 -2.57 3.68 5.47
N MET A 28 -3.11 2.47 5.35
CA MET A 28 -4.12 1.94 6.27
C MET A 28 -3.82 0.49 6.62
N THR A 29 -4.23 0.06 7.81
CA THR A 29 -4.40 -1.36 8.09
C THR A 29 -5.73 -1.84 7.53
N ARG A 30 -5.81 -3.11 7.14
CA ARG A 30 -7.08 -3.80 6.88
C ARG A 30 -7.18 -5.02 7.77
N THR A 31 -8.18 -5.08 8.64
CA THR A 31 -8.33 -6.10 9.68
C THR A 31 -9.58 -6.94 9.44
N ALA A 32 -9.49 -8.26 9.59
CA ALA A 32 -10.64 -9.15 9.48
C ALA A 32 -10.47 -10.40 10.36
N ASP A 33 -11.58 -10.96 10.84
CA ASP A 33 -11.63 -12.28 11.53
C ASP A 33 -11.41 -13.47 10.56
N HIS A 34 -10.63 -13.24 9.50
CA HIS A 34 -10.31 -14.20 8.46
C HIS A 34 -8.91 -13.89 7.92
N TRP A 35 -8.20 -14.91 7.41
CA TRP A 35 -6.84 -14.72 6.88
C TRP A 35 -6.79 -13.81 5.63
N LEU A 36 -7.94 -13.56 4.99
CA LEU A 36 -8.11 -12.57 3.92
C LEU A 36 -8.66 -11.28 4.52
N THR A 37 -7.91 -10.19 4.33
CA THR A 37 -8.11 -8.88 4.97
C THR A 37 -8.54 -7.81 3.96
N ASN A 38 -9.06 -8.20 2.80
CA ASN A 38 -9.42 -7.25 1.74
C ASN A 38 -10.56 -6.31 2.18
N ALA A 39 -10.36 -5.00 2.06
CA ALA A 39 -11.39 -3.99 2.36
C ALA A 39 -12.68 -4.20 1.55
N ALA A 40 -12.58 -4.64 0.29
CA ALA A 40 -13.73 -4.99 -0.54
C ALA A 40 -14.60 -6.13 0.03
N GLN A 41 -14.07 -6.93 0.96
CA GLN A 41 -14.78 -7.99 1.67
C GLN A 41 -15.27 -7.57 3.05
N GLY A 42 -15.21 -6.27 3.38
CA GLY A 42 -15.73 -5.72 4.64
C GLY A 42 -14.72 -5.70 5.79
N ALA A 43 -13.41 -5.81 5.49
CA ALA A 43 -12.38 -5.62 6.51
C ALA A 43 -12.47 -4.21 7.12
N GLU A 44 -12.25 -4.11 8.42
CA GLU A 44 -12.16 -2.83 9.12
C GLU A 44 -10.86 -2.13 8.73
N THR A 45 -10.95 -0.84 8.45
CA THR A 45 -9.80 -0.04 8.01
C THR A 45 -9.49 1.05 9.01
N ALA A 46 -8.20 1.26 9.29
CA ALA A 46 -7.72 2.29 10.20
C ALA A 46 -6.44 2.93 9.65
N PRO A 47 -6.16 4.21 9.94
CA PRO A 47 -4.94 4.86 9.47
C PRO A 47 -3.70 4.17 10.05
N PHE A 48 -2.65 4.06 9.24
CA PHE A 48 -1.39 3.45 9.66
C PHE A 48 -0.22 4.43 9.46
N ALA A 49 0.54 4.66 10.52
CA ALA A 49 1.77 5.46 10.45
C ALA A 49 2.94 4.55 10.06
N LEU A 50 3.50 4.77 8.87
CA LEU A 50 4.65 4.00 8.38
C LEU A 50 5.92 4.40 9.13
N ASP A 51 6.61 3.41 9.68
CA ASP A 51 7.98 3.59 10.18
C ASP A 51 9.01 3.63 9.04
N SER A 52 10.28 3.82 9.40
CA SER A 52 11.36 3.90 8.41
C SER A 52 11.57 2.62 7.61
N GLU A 53 11.26 1.46 8.19
CA GLU A 53 11.44 0.16 7.51
C GLU A 53 10.36 -0.02 6.45
N ALA A 54 9.10 0.21 6.82
CA ALA A 54 7.97 0.14 5.90
C ALA A 54 8.11 1.15 4.75
N GLN A 55 8.56 2.37 5.03
CA GLN A 55 8.83 3.39 3.99
C GLN A 55 9.93 2.93 3.02
N ALA A 56 11.03 2.37 3.54
CA ALA A 56 12.12 1.86 2.72
C ALA A 56 11.66 0.69 1.83
N LEU A 57 10.84 -0.22 2.37
CA LEU A 57 10.26 -1.33 1.60
C LEU A 57 9.32 -0.87 0.50
N VAL A 58 8.47 0.13 0.76
CA VAL A 58 7.56 0.70 -0.25
C VAL A 58 8.36 1.31 -1.40
N ARG A 59 9.41 2.08 -1.08
CA ARG A 59 10.30 2.64 -2.09
C ARG A 59 10.98 1.55 -2.92
N ALA A 60 11.57 0.56 -2.26
CA ALA A 60 12.25 -0.55 -2.94
C ALA A 60 11.29 -1.38 -3.82
N ALA A 61 10.07 -1.63 -3.36
CA ALA A 61 9.05 -2.33 -4.13
C ALA A 61 8.63 -1.54 -5.37
N SER A 62 8.46 -0.22 -5.24
CA SER A 62 8.15 0.67 -6.35
C SER A 62 9.27 0.70 -7.39
N ASP A 63 10.52 0.87 -6.96
CA ASP A 63 11.69 0.86 -7.84
C ASP A 63 11.82 -0.47 -8.59
N ALA A 64 11.57 -1.59 -7.93
CA ALA A 64 11.66 -2.93 -8.52
C ALA A 64 10.65 -3.17 -9.66
N VAL A 65 9.52 -2.45 -9.67
CA VAL A 65 8.49 -2.57 -10.71
C VAL A 65 8.42 -1.37 -11.67
N GLY A 66 9.31 -0.38 -11.52
CA GLY A 66 9.46 0.74 -12.45
C GLY A 66 8.72 2.04 -12.06
N GLY A 67 8.30 2.19 -10.81
CA GLY A 67 7.65 3.41 -10.31
C GLY A 67 6.18 3.55 -10.70
N GLY A 68 5.66 4.77 -10.63
CA GLY A 68 4.25 5.10 -10.93
C GLY A 68 3.34 5.17 -9.69
N LEU A 69 2.03 5.10 -9.93
CA LEU A 69 1.00 5.06 -8.90
C LEU A 69 0.74 3.61 -8.50
N LEU A 70 1.14 3.23 -7.29
CA LEU A 70 1.13 1.84 -6.85
C LEU A 70 0.44 1.67 -5.49
N GLY A 71 -0.30 0.57 -5.34
CA GLY A 71 -0.67 0.03 -4.04
C GLY A 71 0.34 -1.03 -3.62
N VAL A 72 1.09 -0.81 -2.54
CA VAL A 72 2.04 -1.76 -1.98
C VAL A 72 1.44 -2.37 -0.73
N ASP A 73 1.35 -3.70 -0.71
CA ASP A 73 0.77 -4.42 0.41
C ASP A 73 1.85 -5.09 1.26
N LEU A 74 1.86 -4.75 2.54
CA LEU A 74 2.79 -5.29 3.53
C LEU A 74 2.07 -6.23 4.50
N MET A 75 2.76 -7.28 4.91
CA MET A 75 2.38 -8.05 6.10
C MET A 75 3.43 -7.85 7.18
N GLU A 76 2.97 -7.64 8.41
CA GLU A 76 3.81 -7.69 9.60
C GLU A 76 4.32 -9.13 9.80
N THR A 77 5.62 -9.24 10.10
CA THR A 77 6.32 -10.48 10.45
C THR A 77 6.86 -10.37 11.89
N ALA A 78 7.53 -11.41 12.38
CA ALA A 78 8.10 -11.38 13.74
C ALA A 78 9.13 -10.25 13.96
N ASP A 79 9.87 -9.88 12.91
CA ASP A 79 11.04 -9.00 12.99
C ASP A 79 10.97 -7.79 12.03
N GLY A 80 9.80 -7.48 11.46
CA GLY A 80 9.66 -6.40 10.48
C GLY A 80 8.50 -6.63 9.51
N TYR A 81 8.70 -6.32 8.23
CA TYR A 81 7.66 -6.44 7.20
C TYR A 81 8.09 -7.26 5.99
N THR A 82 7.11 -7.84 5.28
CA THR A 82 7.30 -8.35 3.92
C THR A 82 6.30 -7.72 2.96
N VAL A 83 6.73 -7.47 1.73
CA VAL A 83 5.84 -7.10 0.62
C VAL A 83 5.23 -8.38 0.05
N HIS A 84 3.92 -8.42 -0.14
CA HIS A 84 3.24 -9.59 -0.73
C HIS A 84 2.49 -9.30 -2.03
N GLU A 85 2.16 -8.05 -2.30
CA GLU A 85 1.55 -7.65 -3.56
C GLU A 85 1.92 -6.21 -3.92
N VAL A 86 2.05 -5.94 -5.22
CA VAL A 86 2.12 -4.59 -5.78
C VAL A 86 1.04 -4.43 -6.84
N ASN A 87 0.14 -3.47 -6.63
CA ASN A 87 -1.04 -3.21 -7.43
C ASN A 87 -0.83 -1.96 -8.30
N HIS A 88 -0.83 -2.12 -9.62
CA HIS A 88 -0.64 -1.02 -10.59
C HIS A 88 -1.93 -0.25 -10.91
N THR A 89 -3.11 -0.85 -10.67
CA THR A 89 -4.42 -0.20 -10.78
C THR A 89 -5.08 -0.24 -9.42
N VAL A 90 -4.57 0.58 -8.51
CA VAL A 90 -4.93 0.56 -7.09
C VAL A 90 -6.24 1.31 -6.81
N GLU A 91 -7.14 0.66 -6.09
CA GLU A 91 -8.31 1.31 -5.50
C GLU A 91 -7.92 1.97 -4.17
N PHE A 92 -8.27 3.24 -3.99
CA PHE A 92 -7.94 4.01 -2.79
C PHE A 92 -9.16 4.64 -2.10
N LYS A 93 -10.39 4.28 -2.48
CA LYS A 93 -11.60 4.80 -1.82
C LYS A 93 -11.63 4.51 -0.30
N ALA A 94 -11.29 3.28 0.09
CA ALA A 94 -11.23 2.91 1.51
C ALA A 94 -10.08 3.64 2.23
N LEU A 95 -8.96 3.86 1.55
CA LEU A 95 -7.80 4.57 2.09
C LEU A 95 -8.11 6.06 2.33
N ASP A 96 -8.82 6.69 1.40
CA ASP A 96 -9.31 8.07 1.48
C ASP A 96 -10.30 8.25 2.65
N GLN A 97 -11.05 7.21 3.01
CA GLN A 97 -11.95 7.23 4.17
C GLN A 97 -11.26 6.91 5.50
N ALA A 98 -10.18 6.13 5.46
CA ALA A 98 -9.45 5.69 6.64
C ALA A 98 -8.41 6.72 7.12
N THR A 99 -8.05 7.70 6.30
CA THR A 99 -7.00 8.68 6.60
C THR A 99 -7.51 10.11 6.42
N ASP A 100 -6.84 11.08 7.05
CA ASP A 100 -7.14 12.51 6.86
C ASP A 100 -6.43 13.11 5.62
N VAL A 101 -5.86 12.27 4.76
CA VAL A 101 -5.16 12.68 3.55
C VAL A 101 -6.16 12.75 2.41
N ASP A 102 -6.22 13.90 1.70
CA ASP A 102 -6.89 13.97 0.40
C ASP A 102 -6.05 13.22 -0.63
N VAL A 103 -6.29 11.92 -0.74
CA VAL A 103 -5.50 11.02 -1.57
C VAL A 103 -5.61 11.42 -3.03
N SER A 104 -6.82 11.80 -3.46
CA SER A 104 -7.11 12.19 -4.83
C SER A 104 -6.33 13.44 -5.23
N ALA A 105 -6.31 14.47 -4.39
CA ALA A 105 -5.54 15.69 -4.64
C ALA A 105 -4.04 15.39 -4.76
N ARG A 106 -3.47 14.59 -3.84
CA ARG A 106 -2.04 14.23 -3.88
C ARG A 106 -1.64 13.46 -5.14
N VAL A 107 -2.52 12.60 -5.66
CA VAL A 107 -2.29 11.90 -6.93
C VAL A 107 -2.35 12.87 -8.11
N VAL A 108 -3.28 13.84 -8.10
CA VAL A 108 -3.37 14.87 -9.15
C VAL A 108 -2.12 15.75 -9.16
N ASP A 109 -1.67 16.25 -8.00
CA ASP A 109 -0.44 17.07 -7.88
C ASP A 109 0.78 16.35 -8.48
N TRP A 110 0.88 15.04 -8.22
CA TRP A 110 1.92 14.18 -8.79
C TRP A 110 1.80 14.06 -10.31
N LEU A 111 0.59 13.82 -10.84
CA LEU A 111 0.34 13.74 -12.28
C LEU A 111 0.68 15.04 -13.01
N GLU A 112 0.36 16.19 -12.41
CA GLU A 112 0.70 17.51 -12.97
C GLU A 112 2.22 17.68 -13.08
N THR A 113 2.96 17.36 -12.02
CA THR A 113 4.43 17.39 -12.01
C THR A 113 5.02 16.51 -13.11
N ARG A 114 4.45 15.32 -13.35
CA ARG A 114 4.91 14.42 -14.41
C ARG A 114 4.58 14.91 -15.81
N ALA A 115 3.43 15.57 -15.99
CA ALA A 115 3.05 16.14 -17.26
C ALA A 115 3.97 17.30 -17.67
N GLU A 116 4.38 18.14 -16.71
CA GLU A 116 5.34 19.22 -16.94
C GLU A 116 6.72 18.70 -17.38
N VAL A 117 7.21 17.61 -16.78
CA VAL A 117 8.50 17.00 -17.14
C VAL A 117 8.46 16.35 -18.53
N ALA A 118 7.28 15.91 -18.99
CA ALA A 118 7.12 15.26 -20.28
C ALA A 118 6.93 16.24 -21.46
N ALA A 119 6.69 17.52 -21.18
CA ALA A 119 6.47 18.59 -22.17
C ALA A 119 7.78 19.20 -22.67
#